data_AF-A0A9Q0D6A5-F1
#
_entry.id   AF-A0A9Q0D6A5-F1
#
_cell.length_a   1.000
_cell.length_b   1.000
_cell.length_c   1.000
_cell.angle_alpha   90.00
_cell.angle_beta   90.00
_cell.angle_gamma   90.00
#
_symmetry.space_group_name_H-M   'P 1'
#
loop_
_entity.id
_entity.type
_entity.pdbx_description
1 polymer ?
#
loop_
_entity_poly.entity_id
_entity_poly.type
_entity_poly.pdbx_seq_one_letter_code
_entity_poly.pdbx_strand_id
1 'polypeptide(L)'
;MLIEGYEANSTQCALMVTRIAISGTLRTAVPDLDRESQDQFLVVLQAKDMGGHLGGLSGTTTVTVRLTDVNDNPPRFTQSEWPF
;
A
#
# COMPACT_ATOMS: atom_id res chain seq x y z
N MET A 1 -0.29 -23.12 2.31
CA MET A 1 -0.55 -21.93 1.49
C MET A 1 0.43 -20.85 1.94
N LEU A 2 1.28 -20.37 1.04
CA LEU A 2 2.28 -19.32 1.29
C LEU A 2 2.10 -18.22 0.24
N ILE A 3 2.26 -16.96 0.65
CA ILE A 3 2.34 -15.86 -0.31
C ILE A 3 3.76 -15.84 -0.85
N GLU A 4 3.92 -16.12 -2.14
CA GLU A 4 5.23 -16.18 -2.79
C GLU A 4 5.56 -14.94 -3.62
N GLY A 5 4.57 -14.08 -3.88
CA GLY A 5 4.76 -12.89 -4.68
C GLY A 5 3.69 -11.84 -4.44
N TYR A 6 4.06 -10.60 -4.73
CA TYR A 6 3.15 -9.48 -4.86
C TYR A 6 3.50 -8.71 -6.12
N GLU A 7 2.48 -8.17 -6.78
CA GLU A 7 2.61 -7.25 -7.89
C GLU A 7 1.91 -5.95 -7.51
N ALA A 8 2.62 -4.84 -7.63
CA ALA A 8 2.11 -3.52 -7.29
C ALA A 8 2.02 -2.69 -8.57
N ASN A 9 0.92 -1.95 -8.75
CA ASN A 9 0.65 -1.24 -10.03
C ASN A 9 1.54 -0.01 -10.28
N SER A 10 2.44 0.33 -9.36
CA SER A 10 3.38 1.45 -9.46
C SER A 10 4.65 1.13 -8.67
N THR A 11 5.78 1.65 -9.12
CA THR A 11 7.08 1.52 -8.46
C THR A 11 7.08 2.16 -7.06
N GLN A 12 6.25 3.19 -6.83
CA GLN A 12 5.98 3.73 -5.50
C GLN A 12 5.13 2.77 -4.65
N CYS A 13 4.19 2.04 -5.25
CA CYS A 13 3.42 0.98 -4.58
C CYS A 13 4.30 -0.25 -4.23
N ALA A 14 5.28 -0.58 -5.08
CA ALA A 14 6.19 -1.71 -4.88
C ALA A 14 7.16 -1.50 -3.71
N LEU A 15 7.53 -0.25 -3.45
CA LEU A 15 8.34 0.21 -2.32
C LEU A 15 7.53 0.46 -1.04
N MET A 16 6.20 0.30 -1.07
CA MET A 16 5.34 0.47 0.09
C MET A 16 5.16 -0.84 0.87
N VAL A 17 5.22 -2.01 0.23
CA VAL A 17 4.99 -3.32 0.89
C VAL A 17 6.25 -4.17 0.86
N THR A 18 7.15 -3.98 1.82
CA THR A 18 8.46 -4.70 1.81
C THR A 18 8.44 -6.06 2.50
N ARG A 19 7.38 -6.41 3.23
CA ARG A 19 7.33 -7.73 3.87
C ARG A 19 5.93 -8.25 4.05
N ILE A 20 5.60 -9.27 3.28
CA ILE A 20 4.49 -10.17 3.56
C ILE A 20 5.09 -11.34 4.32
N ALA A 21 4.92 -11.33 5.64
CA ALA A 21 5.31 -12.49 6.45
C ALA A 21 4.36 -13.66 6.13
N ILE A 22 4.80 -14.90 6.39
CA ILE A 22 3.92 -16.09 6.35
C ILE A 22 2.69 -15.95 7.26
N SER A 23 2.73 -15.00 8.20
CA SER A 23 1.61 -14.60 9.06
C SER A 23 0.57 -13.70 8.37
N GLY A 24 0.75 -13.33 7.10
CA GLY A 24 -0.16 -12.44 6.36
C GLY A 24 -0.09 -10.97 6.77
N THR A 25 0.98 -10.55 7.46
CA THR A 25 1.14 -9.15 7.89
C THR A 25 1.67 -8.30 6.75
N LEU A 26 0.96 -7.22 6.42
CA LEU A 26 1.42 -6.16 5.52
C LEU A 26 2.04 -5.03 6.34
N ARG A 27 3.19 -4.52 5.91
CA ARG A 27 3.86 -3.37 6.52
C ARG A 27 4.20 -2.35 5.47
N THR A 28 4.01 -1.08 5.81
CA THR A 28 4.55 0.04 5.04
C THR A 28 6.06 0.02 5.13
N ALA A 29 6.73 0.34 4.03
CA ALA A 29 8.18 0.33 3.93
C ALA A 29 8.81 1.71 3.79
N VAL A 30 7.98 2.72 3.57
CA VAL A 30 8.36 4.14 3.64
C VAL A 30 7.60 4.81 4.79
N PRO A 31 8.28 5.64 5.59
CA PRO A 31 7.66 6.38 6.70
C PRO A 31 6.82 7.58 6.22
N ASP A 32 7.16 8.17 5.07
CA ASP A 32 6.61 9.45 4.62
C ASP A 32 5.64 9.23 3.45
N LEU A 33 4.50 8.61 3.75
CA LEU A 33 3.40 8.45 2.80
C LEU A 33 2.59 9.74 2.72
N ASP A 34 2.72 10.44 1.61
CA ASP A 34 2.03 11.70 1.34
C ASP A 34 0.70 11.45 0.59
N ARG A 35 -0.42 11.83 1.20
CA ARG A 35 -1.76 11.64 0.62
C ARG A 35 -1.95 12.50 -0.63
N GLU A 36 -1.37 13.69 -0.65
CA GLU A 36 -1.42 14.68 -1.71
C GLU A 36 -0.76 14.17 -3.00
N SER A 37 0.26 13.32 -2.85
CA SER A 37 0.91 12.64 -3.96
C SER A 37 0.09 11.47 -4.49
N GLN A 38 -0.43 10.61 -3.60
CA GLN A 38 -1.28 9.47 -3.97
C GLN A 38 -2.10 8.97 -2.78
N ASP A 39 -3.44 8.92 -2.89
CA ASP A 39 -4.35 8.59 -1.78
C ASP A 39 -4.77 7.10 -1.74
N GLN A 40 -4.55 6.37 -2.83
CA GLN A 40 -4.95 4.97 -3.00
C GLN A 40 -3.85 4.12 -3.64
N PHE A 41 -3.66 2.90 -3.12
CA PHE A 41 -2.68 1.94 -3.59
C PHE A 41 -3.36 0.57 -3.80
N LEU A 42 -3.09 -0.06 -4.95
CA LEU A 42 -3.58 -1.40 -5.28
C LEU A 42 -2.42 -2.39 -5.23
N VAL A 43 -2.57 -3.42 -4.40
CA VAL A 43 -1.57 -4.47 -4.21
C VAL A 43 -2.19 -5.80 -4.61
N VAL A 44 -1.64 -6.44 -5.62
CA VAL A 44 -2.05 -7.78 -6.06
C VAL A 44 -1.19 -8.81 -5.33
N LEU A 45 -1.84 -9.70 -4.59
CA LEU A 45 -1.19 -10.77 -3.83
C LEU A 45 -1.41 -12.10 -4.53
N GLN A 46 -0.36 -12.91 -4.64
CA GLN A 46 -0.45 -14.28 -5.12
C GLN A 46 -0.06 -15.26 -4.03
N ALA A 47 -1.01 -16.11 -3.65
CA ALA A 47 -0.78 -17.23 -2.74
C ALA A 47 -0.69 -18.54 -3.52
N LYS A 48 0.27 -19.39 -3.16
CA LYS A 48 0.44 -20.74 -3.70
C LYS A 48 0.34 -21.76 -2.59
N ASP A 49 -0.29 -22.90 -2.85
CA ASP A 49 -0.15 -24.07 -1.97
C ASP A 49 1.06 -24.92 -2.40
N MET A 50 1.39 -25.90 -1.55
CA MET A 50 2.48 -26.87 -1.78
C MET A 50 3.85 -26.25 -2.17
N GLY A 51 4.10 -24.99 -1.83
CA GLY A 51 5.34 -24.29 -2.21
C GLY A 51 5.57 -24.23 -3.73
N GLY A 52 4.50 -24.16 -4.52
CA GLY A 52 4.59 -24.06 -5.98
C GLY A 52 5.00 -25.35 -6.70
N HIS A 53 4.95 -26.51 -6.05
CA HIS A 53 5.21 -27.81 -6.68
C HIS A 53 4.12 -28.20 -7.69
N LEU A 54 4.46 -29.12 -8.62
CA LEU A 54 3.52 -29.68 -9.60
C LEU A 54 2.30 -30.29 -8.91
N GLY A 55 1.12 -29.74 -9.23
CA GLY A 55 -0.16 -30.11 -8.62
C GLY A 55 -0.69 -29.09 -7.59
N GLY A 56 0.09 -28.07 -7.25
CA GLY A 56 -0.34 -27.03 -6.33
C GLY A 56 -1.28 -25.99 -6.95
N LEU A 57 -2.23 -25.50 -6.15
CA LEU A 57 -3.14 -24.41 -6.52
C LEU A 57 -2.51 -23.05 -6.26
N SER A 58 -2.87 -22.08 -7.09
CA SER A 58 -2.59 -20.67 -6.85
C SER A 58 -3.87 -19.85 -6.81
N GLY A 59 -3.87 -18.82 -5.98
CA GLY A 59 -4.96 -17.87 -5.84
C GLY A 59 -4.41 -16.45 -5.83
N THR A 60 -5.15 -15.54 -6.47
CA THR A 60 -4.78 -14.13 -6.55
C THR A 60 -5.86 -13.29 -5.88
N THR A 61 -5.46 -12.26 -5.15
CA THR A 61 -6.40 -11.29 -4.56
C THR A 61 -5.82 -9.88 -4.64
N THR A 62 -6.70 -8.89 -4.69
CA THR A 62 -6.30 -7.48 -4.75
C THR A 62 -6.66 -6.79 -3.44
N VAL A 63 -5.65 -6.17 -2.82
CA VAL A 63 -5.79 -5.39 -1.60
C VAL A 63 -5.73 -3.90 -1.96
N THR A 64 -6.75 -3.17 -1.54
CA THR A 64 -6.82 -1.72 -1.69
C THR A 64 -6.40 -1.05 -0.39
N VAL A 65 -5.27 -0.34 -0.41
CA VAL A 65 -4.79 0.46 0.72
C VAL A 65 -5.16 1.91 0.47
N ARG A 66 -5.79 2.55 1.44
CA ARG A 66 -6.17 3.96 1.37
C ARG A 66 -5.48 4.72 2.48
N LEU A 67 -4.82 5.83 2.15
CA LEU A 67 -4.23 6.69 3.15
C LEU A 67 -5.32 7.49 3.85
N THR A 68 -5.36 7.37 5.17
CA THR A 68 -6.20 8.20 6.02
C THR A 68 -5.58 9.59 6.10
N ASP A 69 -6.38 10.62 5.84
CA ASP A 69 -5.99 12.01 5.99
C ASP A 69 -5.70 12.31 7.47
N VAL A 70 -4.42 12.45 7.78
CA VAL A 70 -3.99 13.09 9.02
C VAL A 70 -3.76 14.53 8.61
N ASN A 71 -4.61 15.46 9.06
CA ASN A 71 -4.55 16.88 8.68
C ASN A 71 -3.24 17.51 9.18
N ASP A 72 -2.17 17.30 8.43
CA ASP A 72 -0.81 17.78 8.62
C ASP A 72 -0.55 19.07 7.83
N ASN A 73 -1.50 19.49 7.00
CA ASN A 73 -1.48 20.74 6.27
C ASN A 73 -2.49 21.75 6.86
N PRO A 74 -2.14 22.44 7.97
CA PRO A 74 -3.00 23.47 8.54
C PRO A 74 -3.25 24.57 7.52
N PRO A 75 -4.46 25.18 7.53
CA PRO A 75 -4.83 26.18 6.54
C PRO A 75 -3.83 27.34 6.53
N ARG A 76 -3.25 27.61 5.35
CA ARG A 76 -2.41 28.78 5.12
C ARG A 76 -3.28 29.90 4.57
N PHE A 77 -3.47 30.94 5.36
CA PHE A 77 -4.14 32.15 4.91
C PHE A 77 -3.21 32.94 3.98
N THR A 78 -3.70 33.31 2.80
CA THR A 78 -2.97 34.14 1.83
C THR A 78 -2.90 35.61 2.24
N GLN A 79 -3.74 36.03 3.19
CA GLN A 79 -3.71 37.35 3.83
C GLN A 79 -3.66 37.18 5.35
N SER A 80 -2.83 37.98 6.01
CA SER A 80 -2.79 38.08 7.47
C SER A 80 -4.01 38.79 8.04
N GLU A 81 -4.71 39.58 7.23
CA GLU A 81 -5.83 40.42 7.62
C GLU A 81 -6.86 40.48 6.49
N TRP A 82 -8.13 40.27 6.83
CA TRP A 82 -9.25 40.54 5.93
C TRP A 82 -9.62 42.01 6.10
N PRO A 83 -9.58 42.85 5.05
CA PRO A 83 -10.01 44.23 5.17
C PRO A 83 -11.53 44.27 5.44
N PHE A 84 -11.89 44.91 6.54
CA PHE A 84 -13.27 45.22 6.93
C PHE A 84 -13.85 46.35 6.08
#